data_AF-Q1GP16-F1
#
_entry.id   AF-Q1GP16-F1
#
_cell.length_a   1.000
_cell.length_b   1.000
_cell.length_c   1.000
_cell.angle_alpha   90.00
_cell.angle_beta   90.00
_cell.angle_gamma   90.00
#
_symmetry.space_group_name_H-M   'P 1'
#
loop_
_entity.id
_entity.type
_entity.pdbx_description
1 polymer ?
#
loop_
_entity_poly.entity_id
_entity_poly.type
_entity_poly.pdbx_seq_one_letter_code
_entity_poly.pdbx_strand_id
1 'polypeptide(L)'
;MQQFSNQEIAELKSRVDQIHELLASRGDDPPAMLAHPALLDQLSFSIEVRRIRRSHFGADMSGPVWDMMLDLMLARAKGRVLGASDLATGAGVPLSSGLRMIAALESHGLVEREIDERDRRRTLVRLSGAGAERMASYFERIDAARRGGQPLAA
;
A
#
# COMPACT_ATOMS: atom_id res chain seq x y z
N MET A 1 7.80 -49.66 35.72
CA MET A 1 7.04 -48.43 35.37
C MET A 1 6.50 -47.87 36.66
N GLN A 2 6.96 -46.70 37.10
CA GLN A 2 6.40 -46.06 38.30
C GLN A 2 5.02 -45.50 37.93
N GLN A 3 4.00 -45.90 38.69
CA GLN A 3 2.62 -45.48 38.52
C GLN A 3 2.45 -44.21 39.36
N PHE A 4 2.33 -43.05 38.71
CA PHE A 4 2.10 -41.78 39.39
C PHE A 4 0.78 -41.84 40.16
N SER A 5 0.79 -41.36 41.40
CA SER A 5 -0.41 -41.29 42.23
C SER A 5 -1.42 -40.34 41.60
N ASN A 6 -2.72 -40.66 41.69
CA ASN A 6 -3.79 -39.77 41.20
C ASN A 6 -3.70 -38.36 41.80
N GLN A 7 -3.11 -38.23 42.99
CA GLN A 7 -2.86 -36.94 43.66
C GLN A 7 -1.76 -36.13 42.97
N GLU A 8 -0.68 -36.77 42.53
CA GLU A 8 0.42 -36.11 41.78
C GLU A 8 -0.05 -35.65 40.40
N ILE A 9 -0.91 -36.45 39.75
CA ILE A 9 -1.51 -36.10 38.45
C ILE A 9 -2.44 -34.89 38.61
N ALA A 10 -3.26 -34.86 39.67
CA ALA A 10 -4.15 -33.73 39.94
C ALA A 10 -3.36 -32.44 40.25
N GLU A 11 -2.26 -32.54 40.98
CA GLU A 11 -1.39 -31.41 41.31
C GLU A 11 -0.65 -30.87 40.07
N LEU A 12 -0.16 -31.76 39.20
CA LEU A 12 0.43 -31.36 37.92
C LEU A 12 -0.58 -30.66 37.02
N LYS A 13 -1.81 -31.16 36.97
CA LYS A 13 -2.88 -30.57 36.17
C LYS A 13 -3.25 -29.17 36.69
N SER A 14 -3.37 -29.02 38.00
CA SER A 14 -3.60 -27.72 38.65
C SER A 14 -2.48 -26.70 38.35
N ARG A 15 -1.22 -27.13 38.34
CA ARG A 15 -0.09 -26.27 37.97
C ARG A 15 -0.11 -25.88 36.49
N VAL A 16 -0.52 -26.79 35.60
CA VAL A 16 -0.69 -26.48 34.17
C VAL A 16 -1.82 -25.49 33.96
N ASP A 17 -2.95 -25.69 34.65
CA ASP A 17 -4.09 -24.78 34.59
C ASP A 17 -3.73 -23.39 35.14
N GLN A 18 -2.96 -23.30 36.24
CA GLN A 18 -2.40 -22.05 36.75
C GLN A 18 -1.41 -21.39 35.77
N ILE A 19 -0.58 -22.16 35.08
CA ILE A 19 0.33 -21.61 34.07
C ILE A 19 -0.48 -21.08 32.88
N HIS A 20 -1.51 -21.79 32.43
CA HIS A 20 -2.40 -21.30 31.37
C HIS A 20 -3.13 -20.04 31.80
N GLU A 21 -3.59 -19.96 33.05
CA GLU A 21 -4.25 -18.77 33.60
C GLU A 21 -3.28 -17.59 33.73
N LEU A 22 -2.04 -17.83 34.17
CA LEU A 22 -0.98 -16.82 34.24
C LEU A 22 -0.51 -16.34 32.86
N LEU A 23 -0.46 -17.23 31.86
CA LEU A 23 -0.13 -16.90 30.48
C LEU A 23 -1.29 -16.17 29.78
N ALA A 24 -2.54 -16.48 30.14
CA ALA A 24 -3.72 -15.74 29.68
C ALA A 24 -3.83 -14.36 30.34
N SER A 25 -3.39 -14.21 31.60
CA SER A 25 -3.35 -12.92 32.30
C SER A 25 -2.13 -12.07 31.95
N ARG A 26 -1.07 -12.68 31.40
CA ARG A 26 0.04 -11.96 30.77
C ARG A 26 -0.37 -11.58 29.35
N GLY A 27 -1.47 -10.83 29.27
CA GLY A 27 -1.77 -10.07 28.07
C GLY A 27 -0.64 -9.08 27.88
N ASP A 28 0.11 -9.22 26.79
CA ASP A 28 0.65 -8.04 26.12
C ASP A 28 -0.57 -7.28 25.60
N ASP A 29 -1.34 -6.68 26.51
CA ASP A 29 -2.40 -5.77 26.13
C ASP A 29 -1.72 -4.73 25.24
N PRO A 30 -2.18 -4.57 23.99
CA PRO A 30 -1.52 -3.66 23.08
C PRO A 30 -1.49 -2.30 23.77
N PRO A 31 -0.31 -1.66 23.89
CA PRO A 31 -0.18 -0.39 24.59
C PRO A 31 -1.30 0.54 24.10
N ALA A 32 -2.01 1.22 25.00
CA ALA A 32 -3.29 1.88 24.73
C ALA A 32 -3.33 2.75 23.44
N MET A 33 -2.18 3.28 23.02
CA MET A 33 -1.98 3.97 21.74
C MET A 33 -2.30 3.10 20.50
N LEU A 34 -1.93 1.81 20.50
CA LEU A 34 -2.21 0.86 19.41
C LEU A 34 -3.66 0.38 19.37
N ALA A 35 -4.36 0.42 20.51
CA ALA A 35 -5.78 0.10 20.60
C ALA A 35 -6.69 1.29 20.29
N HIS A 36 -6.12 2.44 19.89
CA HIS A 36 -6.91 3.64 19.62
C HIS A 36 -7.78 3.46 18.37
N PRO A 37 -9.12 3.61 18.45
CA PRO A 37 -10.03 3.32 17.34
C PRO A 37 -9.67 4.05 16.04
N ALA A 38 -9.28 5.32 16.14
CA ALA A 38 -8.87 6.11 14.96
C ALA A 38 -7.63 5.54 14.27
N LEU A 39 -6.69 4.93 15.00
CA LEU A 39 -5.53 4.26 14.41
C LEU A 39 -5.95 2.97 13.70
N LEU A 40 -6.82 2.17 14.32
CA LEU A 40 -7.33 0.93 13.73
C LEU A 40 -8.12 1.20 12.44
N ASP A 41 -8.92 2.26 12.41
CA ASP A 41 -9.64 2.70 11.21
C ASP A 41 -8.66 3.13 10.10
N GLN A 42 -7.62 3.91 10.44
CA GLN A 42 -6.58 4.32 9.48
C GLN A 42 -5.80 3.13 8.91
N LEU A 43 -5.46 2.14 9.75
CA LEU A 43 -4.77 0.93 9.32
C LEU A 43 -5.65 0.08 8.41
N SER A 44 -6.92 -0.11 8.78
CA SER A 44 -7.92 -0.85 7.99
C SER A 44 -8.12 -0.20 6.62
N PHE A 45 -8.27 1.12 6.59
CA PHE A 45 -8.36 1.89 5.35
C PHE A 45 -7.09 1.76 4.51
N SER A 46 -5.91 1.83 5.12
CA SER A 46 -4.63 1.67 4.40
C SER A 46 -4.46 0.30 3.76
N ILE A 47 -4.93 -0.77 4.43
CA ILE A 47 -4.97 -2.13 3.89
C ILE A 47 -5.92 -2.20 2.70
N GLU A 48 -7.10 -1.58 2.82
CA GLU A 48 -8.10 -1.59 1.76
C GLU A 48 -7.63 -0.82 0.52
N VAL A 49 -7.02 0.36 0.69
CA VAL A 49 -6.40 1.12 -0.40
C VAL A 49 -5.35 0.27 -1.14
N ARG A 50 -4.52 -0.50 -0.42
CA ARG A 50 -3.56 -1.42 -1.04
C ARG A 50 -4.25 -2.53 -1.84
N ARG A 51 -5.35 -3.09 -1.34
CA ARG A 51 -6.13 -4.14 -2.02
C ARG A 51 -6.82 -3.60 -3.27
N ILE A 52 -7.45 -2.42 -3.18
CA ILE A 52 -8.05 -1.72 -4.32
C ILE A 52 -6.99 -1.48 -5.39
N ARG A 53 -5.79 -1.00 -5.03
CA ARG A 53 -4.72 -0.79 -6.03
C ARG A 53 -4.35 -2.10 -6.72
N ARG A 54 -4.14 -3.18 -5.96
CA ARG A 54 -3.78 -4.49 -6.51
C ARG A 54 -4.86 -5.03 -7.45
N SER A 55 -6.13 -4.94 -7.09
CA SER A 55 -7.22 -5.42 -7.95
C SER A 55 -7.42 -4.54 -9.19
N HIS A 56 -7.16 -3.23 -9.07
CA HIS A 56 -7.38 -2.27 -10.13
C HIS A 56 -6.25 -2.22 -11.16
N PHE A 57 -4.99 -2.43 -10.74
CA PHE A 57 -3.80 -2.34 -11.59
C PHE A 57 -3.00 -3.63 -11.75
N GLY A 58 -3.18 -4.62 -10.87
CA GLY A 58 -2.33 -5.80 -10.77
C GLY A 58 -1.28 -5.68 -9.66
N ALA A 59 -0.60 -6.80 -9.36
CA ALA A 59 0.36 -6.89 -8.27
C ALA A 59 1.65 -6.06 -8.51
N ASP A 60 2.05 -5.91 -9.77
CA ASP A 60 3.29 -5.20 -10.15
C ASP A 60 3.18 -3.68 -9.99
N MET A 61 1.97 -3.13 -9.81
CA MET A 61 1.75 -1.71 -9.56
C MET A 61 2.02 -1.35 -8.09
N SER A 62 3.29 -1.35 -7.72
CA SER A 62 3.76 -1.06 -6.37
C SER A 62 5.16 -0.43 -6.37
N GLY A 63 5.55 0.15 -5.23
CA GLY A 63 6.86 0.79 -5.07
C GLY A 63 7.11 1.91 -6.09
N PRO A 64 8.32 2.01 -6.66
CA PRO A 64 8.70 3.10 -7.56
C PRO A 64 7.78 3.30 -8.77
N VAL A 65 7.22 2.23 -9.33
CA VAL A 65 6.30 2.31 -10.48
C VAL A 65 5.01 3.04 -10.09
N TRP A 66 4.52 2.78 -8.88
CA TRP A 66 3.35 3.47 -8.36
C TRP A 66 3.63 4.95 -8.07
N ASP A 67 4.82 5.26 -7.55
CA ASP A 67 5.24 6.63 -7.28
C ASP A 67 5.29 7.46 -8.58
N MET A 68 5.79 6.88 -9.68
CA MET A 68 5.74 7.53 -11.00
C MET A 68 4.33 7.80 -11.51
N MET A 69 3.39 6.86 -11.32
CA MET A 69 1.99 7.07 -11.72
C MET A 69 1.34 8.22 -10.93
N LEU A 70 1.65 8.33 -9.64
CA LEU A 70 1.20 9.44 -8.79
C LEU A 70 1.77 10.77 -9.25
N ASP A 71 3.08 10.84 -9.49
CA ASP A 71 3.75 12.05 -9.98
C ASP A 71 3.19 12.51 -11.33
N LEU A 72 2.96 11.57 -12.25
CA LEU A 72 2.37 11.85 -13.56
C LEU A 72 0.93 12.33 -13.46
N MET A 73 0.11 11.74 -12.59
CA MET A 73 -1.26 12.19 -12.34
C MET A 73 -1.28 13.60 -11.75
N LEU A 74 -0.41 13.88 -10.79
CA LEU A 74 -0.27 15.20 -10.18
C LEU A 74 0.23 16.25 -11.17
N ALA A 75 1.21 15.88 -12.02
CA ALA A 75 1.72 16.75 -13.07
C ALA A 75 0.62 17.09 -14.08
N ARG A 76 -0.15 16.09 -14.54
CA ARG A 76 -1.30 16.28 -15.44
C ARG A 76 -2.33 17.23 -14.82
N ALA A 77 -2.72 17.02 -13.57
CA ALA A 77 -3.69 17.88 -12.86
C ALA A 77 -3.21 19.34 -12.72
N LYS A 78 -1.90 19.56 -12.73
CA LYS A 78 -1.28 20.90 -12.62
C LYS A 78 -0.83 21.48 -13.97
N GLY A 79 -1.17 20.84 -15.10
CA GLY A 79 -0.74 21.28 -16.43
C GLY A 79 0.78 21.24 -16.62
N ARG A 80 1.49 20.36 -15.90
CA ARG A 80 2.95 20.19 -15.96
C ARG A 80 3.30 18.92 -16.73
N VAL A 81 4.51 18.92 -17.30
CA VAL A 81 5.10 17.76 -17.97
C VAL A 81 6.39 17.39 -17.25
N LEU A 82 6.63 16.09 -17.07
CA LEU A 82 7.83 15.57 -16.41
C LEU A 82 8.74 14.89 -17.43
N GLY A 83 10.05 15.04 -17.24
CA GLY A 83 11.04 14.24 -17.95
C GLY A 83 11.29 12.89 -17.27
N ALA A 84 11.88 11.95 -17.99
CA ALA A 84 12.25 10.64 -17.44
C ALA A 84 13.19 10.74 -16.22
N SER A 85 14.08 11.74 -16.21
CA SER A 85 14.97 12.01 -15.07
C SER A 85 14.22 12.52 -13.83
N ASP A 86 13.18 13.33 -14.03
CA ASP A 86 12.36 13.85 -12.92
C ASP A 86 11.60 12.69 -12.26
N LEU A 87 11.01 11.79 -13.08
CA LEU A 87 10.32 10.59 -12.59
C LEU A 87 11.23 9.63 -11.85
N ALA A 88 12.44 9.36 -12.38
CA ALA A 88 13.40 8.49 -11.72
C ALA A 88 13.82 9.07 -10.36
N THR A 89 14.03 10.39 -10.30
CA THR A 89 14.36 11.10 -9.06
C THR A 89 13.21 11.04 -8.05
N GLY A 90 11.98 11.35 -8.49
CA GLY A 90 10.78 11.31 -7.63
C GLY A 90 10.50 9.93 -7.06
N ALA A 91 10.71 8.89 -7.87
CA ALA A 91 10.55 7.49 -7.46
C ALA A 91 11.76 6.91 -6.69
N GLY A 92 12.83 7.69 -6.48
CA GLY A 92 14.01 7.27 -5.72
C GLY A 92 14.83 6.16 -6.37
N VAL A 93 14.88 6.08 -7.70
CA VAL A 93 15.58 5.02 -8.44
C VAL A 93 16.65 5.57 -9.40
N PRO A 94 17.69 4.80 -9.74
CA PRO A 94 18.63 5.18 -10.79
C PRO A 94 17.91 5.39 -12.13
N LEU A 95 18.38 6.35 -12.95
CA LEU A 95 17.76 6.68 -14.24
C LEU A 95 17.57 5.46 -15.15
N SER A 96 18.56 4.56 -15.24
CA SER A 96 18.47 3.33 -16.03
C SER A 96 17.33 2.42 -15.58
N SER A 97 17.07 2.35 -14.27
CA SER A 97 15.94 1.61 -13.71
C SER A 97 14.63 2.31 -14.02
N GLY A 98 14.59 3.64 -13.88
CA GLY A 98 13.42 4.45 -14.22
C GLY A 98 13.01 4.31 -15.68
N LEU A 99 13.97 4.30 -16.61
CA LEU A 99 13.70 4.09 -18.04
C LEU A 99 13.06 2.73 -18.33
N ARG A 100 13.50 1.66 -17.63
CA ARG A 100 12.88 0.33 -17.75
C ARG A 100 11.45 0.32 -17.21
N MET A 101 11.22 0.98 -16.08
CA MET A 101 9.88 1.09 -15.47
C MET A 101 8.93 1.90 -16.37
N ILE A 102 9.39 3.02 -16.93
CA ILE A 102 8.61 3.82 -17.88
C ILE A 102 8.28 3.01 -19.13
N ALA A 103 9.25 2.25 -19.68
CA ALA A 103 9.00 1.37 -20.82
C ALA A 103 7.95 0.29 -20.51
N ALA A 104 7.98 -0.28 -19.30
CA ALA A 104 6.93 -1.20 -18.86
C ALA A 104 5.57 -0.49 -18.76
N LEU A 105 5.49 0.70 -18.16
CA LEU A 105 4.23 1.46 -18.11
C LEU A 105 3.67 1.76 -19.51
N GLU A 106 4.55 2.08 -20.46
CA GLU A 106 4.18 2.35 -21.85
C GLU A 106 3.67 1.07 -22.54
N SER A 107 4.32 -0.08 -22.32
CA SER A 107 3.85 -1.36 -22.86
C SER A 107 2.48 -1.78 -22.30
N HIS A 108 2.13 -1.31 -21.10
CA HIS A 108 0.79 -1.48 -20.53
C HIS A 108 -0.21 -0.41 -20.98
N GLY A 109 0.18 0.50 -21.88
CA GLY A 109 -0.66 1.57 -22.40
C GLY A 109 -1.03 2.64 -21.36
N LEU A 110 -0.29 2.75 -20.26
CA LEU A 110 -0.59 3.69 -19.17
C LEU A 110 0.09 5.05 -19.33
N VAL A 111 1.20 5.09 -20.06
CA VAL A 111 1.97 6.30 -20.31
C VAL A 111 2.38 6.40 -21.77
N GLU A 112 2.69 7.61 -22.20
CA GLU A 112 3.23 7.94 -23.51
C GLU A 112 4.53 8.73 -23.34
N ARG A 113 5.47 8.52 -24.27
CA ARG A 113 6.76 9.21 -24.31
C ARG A 113 6.89 10.07 -25.56
N GLU A 114 7.51 11.23 -25.39
CA GLU A 114 7.83 12.16 -26.47
C GLU A 114 9.26 12.68 -26.31
N ILE A 115 9.96 12.91 -27.42
CA ILE A 115 11.24 13.61 -27.40
C ILE A 115 10.96 15.10 -27.26
N ASP A 116 11.60 15.77 -26.30
CA ASP A 116 11.46 17.23 -26.14
C ASP A 116 12.02 17.95 -27.38
N GLU A 117 11.16 18.72 -28.07
CA GLU A 117 11.55 19.47 -29.27
C GLU A 117 12.63 20.51 -28.99
N ARG A 118 12.70 21.02 -27.74
CA ARG A 118 13.68 22.05 -27.34
C ARG A 118 15.02 21.44 -26.92
N ASP A 119 15.03 20.21 -26.45
CA ASP A 119 16.23 19.46 -26.11
C ASP A 119 16.03 17.97 -26.39
N ARG A 120 16.49 17.50 -27.56
CA ARG A 120 16.33 16.10 -28.01
C ARG A 120 16.98 15.06 -27.10
N ARG A 121 17.79 15.48 -26.11
CA ARG A 121 18.34 14.59 -25.09
C ARG A 121 17.33 14.25 -23.99
N ARG A 122 16.21 14.99 -23.91
CA ARG A 122 15.17 14.79 -22.90
C ARG A 122 14.02 13.99 -23.50
N THR A 123 13.59 12.98 -22.75
CA THR A 123 12.33 12.28 -22.99
C THR A 123 11.30 12.79 -21.99
N LEU A 124 10.23 13.37 -22.50
CA LEU A 124 9.05 13.77 -21.75
C LEU A 124 8.11 12.57 -21.61
N VAL A 125 7.43 12.47 -20.47
CA VAL A 125 6.53 11.37 -20.15
C VAL A 125 5.21 11.93 -19.63
N ARG A 126 4.10 11.37 -20.09
CA ARG A 126 2.74 11.77 -19.69
C ARG A 126 1.88 10.52 -19.49
N LEU A 127 0.84 10.61 -18.66
CA LEU A 127 -0.21 9.58 -18.68
C LEU A 127 -0.87 9.58 -20.05
N SER A 128 -1.07 8.39 -20.61
CA SER A 128 -1.97 8.21 -21.75
C SER A 128 -3.41 8.56 -21.36
N GLY A 129 -4.32 8.63 -22.33
CA GLY A 129 -5.75 8.75 -22.04
C GLY A 129 -6.25 7.65 -21.09
N ALA A 130 -5.96 6.39 -21.44
CA ALA A 130 -6.33 5.23 -20.63
C ALA A 130 -5.67 5.23 -19.25
N GLY A 131 -4.40 5.65 -19.14
CA GLY A 131 -3.70 5.76 -17.87
C GLY A 131 -4.33 6.79 -16.95
N ALA A 132 -4.71 7.95 -17.49
CA ALA A 132 -5.39 9.01 -16.74
C ALA A 132 -6.78 8.57 -16.26
N GLU A 133 -7.59 7.96 -17.12
CA GLU A 133 -8.91 7.42 -16.77
C GLU A 133 -8.81 6.35 -15.68
N ARG A 134 -7.84 5.43 -15.81
CA ARG A 134 -7.64 4.37 -14.83
C ARG A 134 -7.21 4.91 -13.46
N MET A 135 -6.37 5.95 -13.44
CA MET A 135 -5.98 6.66 -12.22
C MET A 135 -7.16 7.39 -11.58
N ALA A 136 -7.97 8.09 -12.37
CA ALA A 136 -9.17 8.78 -11.88
C ALA A 136 -10.14 7.77 -11.23
N SER A 137 -10.48 6.69 -11.94
CA SER A 137 -11.37 5.64 -11.43
C SER A 137 -10.83 4.97 -10.16
N TYR A 138 -9.51 4.82 -10.03
CA TYR A 138 -8.89 4.31 -8.81
C TYR A 138 -9.15 5.23 -7.61
N PHE A 139 -8.96 6.55 -7.76
CA PHE A 139 -9.21 7.49 -6.68
C PHE A 139 -10.69 7.65 -6.36
N GLU A 140 -11.58 7.55 -7.35
CA GLU A 140 -13.03 7.47 -7.11
C GLU A 140 -13.41 6.26 -6.24
N ARG A 141 -12.80 5.09 -6.48
CA ARG A 141 -13.00 3.89 -5.65
C ARG A 141 -12.49 4.08 -4.22
N ILE A 142 -11.34 4.74 -4.04
CA ILE A 142 -10.83 5.09 -2.70
C ILE A 142 -11.80 6.02 -1.98
N ASP A 143 -12.29 7.06 -2.64
CA ASP A 143 -13.22 8.02 -2.05
C ASP A 143 -14.54 7.35 -1.66
N ALA A 144 -15.04 6.43 -2.49
CA ALA A 144 -16.21 5.63 -2.15
C ALA A 144 -15.96 4.75 -0.91
N ALA A 145 -14.82 4.06 -0.84
CA ALA A 145 -14.45 3.25 0.32
C ALA A 145 -14.30 4.09 1.60
N ARG A 146 -13.76 5.32 1.49
CA ARG A 146 -13.63 6.25 2.61
C ARG A 146 -14.98 6.70 3.15
N ARG A 147 -15.93 7.01 2.25
CA ARG A 147 -17.30 7.42 2.63
C ARG A 147 -18.11 6.25 3.22
N GLY A 148 -17.93 5.03 2.70
CA GLY A 148 -18.61 3.83 3.20
C GLY A 148 -18.11 3.33 4.56
N GLY A 149 -16.91 3.75 4.97
CA GLY A 149 -16.30 3.40 6.26
C GLY A 149 -16.37 4.48 7.34
N GLN A 150 -16.88 5.68 7.04
CA GLN A 150 -17.14 6.69 8.07
C GLN A 150 -18.46 6.37 8.80
N PRO A 151 -18.49 6.30 10.14
CA PRO A 151 -19.74 6.47 10.86
C PRO A 151 -20.28 7.84 10.45
N LEU A 152 -21.52 7.90 9.96
CA LEU A 152 -22.25 9.16 9.88
C LEU A 152 -22.21 9.76 11.29
N ALA A 153 -21.43 10.83 11.46
CA ALA A 153 -21.35 11.55 12.72
C ALA A 153 -22.77 11.93 13.14
N ALA A 154 -23.19 11.42 14.29
CA ALA A 154 -24.41 11.80 15.00
C ALA A 154 -24.15 13.04 15.85
#